data_AF-F6D264-F1
#
_entry.id   AF-F6D264-F1
#
_cell.length_a   1.000
_cell.length_b   1.000
_cell.length_c   1.000
_cell.angle_alpha   90.00
_cell.angle_beta   90.00
_cell.angle_gamma   90.00
#
_symmetry.space_group_name_H-M   'P 1'
#
loop_
_entity.id
_entity.type
_entity.pdbx_description
1 polymer ?
#
loop_
_entity_poly.entity_id
_entity_poly.type
_entity_poly.pdbx_seq_one_letter_code
_entity_poly.pdbx_strand_id
1 'polypeptide(L)'
;MTNEEKELKIELETLYNEKKELEGQIRELDKEKIEKLTKEKEQLEKKVEWLDKEKKKTEREKDNFLRQVKNSRHRKWLNSIKMITLIGAADLVVIPLLVFLLKLPIQWMFIGIGIVTFFGILITTNYMSGTSPFDTGEIRKALTGSFVVEYFTFLPIVTFGGAAIPSGEPLKTIIANFTWVMAIIIVFYFGSRSVEEYMKTKAR
;
A
#
# COMPACT_ATOMS: atom_id res chain seq x y z
N MET A 1 72.49 -70.31 -3.28
CA MET A 1 71.81 -69.07 -2.91
C MET A 1 72.54 -68.46 -1.73
N THR A 2 73.11 -67.27 -1.92
CA THR A 2 73.72 -66.46 -0.86
C THR A 2 72.64 -65.98 0.12
N ASN A 3 73.03 -65.64 1.35
CA ASN A 3 72.07 -65.25 2.41
C ASN A 3 71.21 -64.03 1.99
N GLU A 4 71.81 -63.11 1.22
CA GLU A 4 71.17 -61.92 0.65
C GLU A 4 70.02 -62.24 -0.32
N GLU A 5 70.12 -63.29 -1.14
CA GLU A 5 69.04 -63.65 -2.07
C GLU A 5 67.77 -64.15 -1.36
N LYS A 6 67.93 -64.72 -0.15
CA LYS A 6 66.79 -65.15 0.67
C LYS A 6 66.13 -63.98 1.35
N GLU A 7 66.90 -63.04 1.89
CA GLU A 7 66.38 -61.81 2.50
C GLU A 7 65.63 -60.96 1.47
N LEU A 8 66.21 -60.77 0.27
CA LEU A 8 65.56 -60.06 -0.83
C LEU A 8 64.23 -60.67 -1.25
N LYS A 9 64.13 -62.01 -1.28
CA LYS A 9 62.87 -62.70 -1.61
C LYS A 9 61.80 -62.48 -0.58
N ILE A 10 62.16 -62.53 0.71
CA ILE A 10 61.23 -62.30 1.81
C ILE A 10 60.71 -60.87 1.71
N GLU A 11 61.60 -59.88 1.56
CA GLU A 11 61.23 -58.46 1.44
C GLU A 11 60.33 -58.18 0.23
N LEU A 12 60.61 -58.82 -0.91
CA LEU A 12 59.75 -58.72 -2.11
C LEU A 12 58.35 -59.28 -1.87
N GLU A 13 58.25 -60.38 -1.13
CA GLU A 13 56.98 -61.01 -0.77
C GLU A 13 56.19 -60.15 0.24
N THR A 14 56.87 -59.52 1.21
CA THR A 14 56.26 -58.56 2.14
C THR A 14 55.72 -57.35 1.38
N LEU A 15 56.52 -56.74 0.50
CA LEU A 15 56.11 -55.59 -0.31
C LEU A 15 54.96 -55.94 -1.26
N TYR A 16 54.95 -57.15 -1.80
CA TYR A 16 53.84 -57.62 -2.64
C TYR A 16 52.54 -57.76 -1.85
N ASN A 17 52.62 -58.28 -0.62
CA ASN A 17 51.47 -58.40 0.27
C ASN A 17 50.97 -57.03 0.74
N GLU A 18 51.87 -56.11 1.13
CA GLU A 18 51.52 -54.72 1.49
C GLU A 18 50.85 -53.99 0.34
N LYS A 19 51.39 -54.11 -0.89
CA LYS A 19 50.78 -53.53 -2.09
C LYS A 19 49.35 -54.05 -2.28
N LYS A 20 49.14 -55.36 -2.13
CA LYS A 20 47.82 -55.98 -2.29
C LYS A 20 46.84 -55.52 -1.22
N GLU A 21 47.31 -55.34 0.01
CA GLU A 21 46.50 -54.81 1.12
C GLU A 21 46.11 -53.34 0.87
N LEU A 22 47.06 -52.50 0.49
CA LEU A 22 46.82 -51.10 0.14
C LEU A 22 45.86 -50.95 -1.05
N GLU A 23 46.00 -51.78 -2.09
CA GLU A 23 45.05 -51.83 -3.20
C GLU A 23 43.64 -52.21 -2.75
N GLY A 24 43.53 -53.09 -1.74
CA GLY A 24 42.25 -53.46 -1.11
C GLY A 24 41.62 -52.27 -0.38
N GLN A 25 42.40 -51.60 0.48
CA GLN A 25 41.95 -50.43 1.24
C GLN A 25 41.51 -49.28 0.32
N ILE A 26 42.26 -49.01 -0.76
CA ILE A 26 41.89 -47.97 -1.74
C ILE A 26 40.52 -48.27 -2.37
N ARG A 27 40.25 -49.50 -2.77
CA ARG A 27 38.95 -49.88 -3.37
C ARG A 27 37.80 -49.76 -2.38
N GLU A 28 38.04 -50.07 -1.12
CA GLU A 28 37.02 -49.94 -0.07
C GLU A 28 36.70 -48.46 0.19
N LEU A 29 37.73 -47.63 0.29
CA LEU A 29 37.61 -46.19 0.50
C LEU A 29 36.92 -45.49 -0.69
N ASP A 30 37.21 -45.91 -1.92
CA ASP A 30 36.51 -45.45 -3.12
C ASP A 30 35.02 -45.83 -3.10
N LYS A 31 34.68 -47.05 -2.68
CA LYS A 31 33.28 -47.48 -2.54
C LYS A 31 32.54 -46.66 -1.49
N GLU A 32 33.12 -46.46 -0.30
CA GLU A 32 32.53 -45.65 0.76
C GLU A 32 32.29 -44.21 0.30
N LYS A 33 33.27 -43.63 -0.41
CA LYS A 33 33.17 -42.27 -0.95
C LYS A 33 32.06 -42.15 -1.99
N ILE A 34 31.94 -43.12 -2.89
CA ILE A 34 30.85 -43.17 -3.89
C ILE A 34 29.49 -43.29 -3.19
N GLU A 35 29.36 -44.17 -2.20
CA GLU A 35 28.10 -44.33 -1.47
C GLU A 35 27.70 -43.05 -0.73
N LYS A 36 28.66 -42.40 -0.05
CA LYS A 36 28.43 -41.12 0.64
C LYS A 36 27.98 -40.02 -0.32
N LEU A 37 28.68 -39.85 -1.45
CA LEU A 37 28.32 -38.86 -2.47
C LEU A 37 26.94 -39.13 -3.06
N THR A 38 26.57 -40.40 -3.24
CA THR A 38 25.25 -40.79 -3.76
C THR A 38 24.14 -40.43 -2.77
N LYS A 39 24.35 -40.70 -1.48
CA LYS A 39 23.41 -40.32 -0.41
C LYS A 39 23.28 -38.80 -0.28
N GLU A 40 24.39 -38.06 -0.32
CA GLU A 40 24.38 -36.59 -0.27
C GLU A 40 23.64 -35.99 -1.48
N LYS A 41 23.86 -36.54 -2.68
CA LYS A 41 23.17 -36.11 -3.89
C LYS A 41 21.66 -36.33 -3.79
N GLU A 42 21.24 -37.50 -3.33
CA GLU A 42 19.81 -37.83 -3.16
C GLU A 42 19.14 -36.91 -2.13
N GLN A 43 19.84 -36.60 -1.03
CA GLN A 43 19.36 -35.62 -0.05
C GLN A 43 19.24 -34.21 -0.64
N LEU A 44 20.21 -33.80 -1.46
CA LEU A 44 20.17 -32.51 -2.15
C LEU A 44 18.99 -32.42 -3.11
N GLU A 45 18.76 -33.46 -3.92
CA GLU A 45 17.63 -33.53 -4.86
C GLU A 45 16.29 -33.40 -4.14
N LYS A 46 16.11 -34.14 -3.04
CA LYS A 46 14.92 -34.02 -2.17
C LYS A 46 14.75 -32.62 -1.60
N LYS A 47 15.84 -31.97 -1.18
CA LYS A 47 15.82 -30.61 -0.64
C LYS A 47 15.45 -29.58 -1.72
N VAL A 48 15.97 -29.73 -2.94
CA VAL A 48 15.64 -28.86 -4.07
C VAL A 48 14.16 -29.01 -4.45
N GLU A 49 13.64 -30.23 -4.52
CA GLU A 49 12.22 -30.48 -4.81
C GLU A 49 11.30 -29.89 -3.74
N TRP A 50 11.69 -30.01 -2.47
CA TRP A 50 10.96 -29.41 -1.35
C TRP A 50 10.94 -27.88 -1.43
N LEU A 51 12.09 -27.25 -1.73
CA LEU A 51 12.20 -25.81 -1.91
C LEU A 51 11.36 -25.30 -3.10
N ASP A 52 11.32 -26.03 -4.21
CA ASP A 52 10.52 -25.65 -5.39
C ASP A 52 9.01 -25.72 -5.08
N LYS A 53 8.58 -26.76 -4.34
CA LYS A 53 7.20 -26.87 -3.83
C LYS A 53 6.84 -25.72 -2.90
N GLU A 54 7.73 -25.34 -1.99
CA GLU A 54 7.51 -24.26 -1.04
C GLU A 54 7.45 -22.89 -1.75
N LYS A 55 8.35 -22.66 -2.71
CA LYS A 55 8.34 -21.45 -3.55
C LYS A 55 7.02 -21.32 -4.31
N LYS A 56 6.56 -22.40 -4.95
CA LYS A 56 5.29 -22.43 -5.68
C LYS A 56 4.08 -22.21 -4.77
N LYS A 57 4.11 -22.73 -3.54
CA LYS A 57 3.07 -22.48 -2.54
C LYS A 57 3.05 -21.00 -2.14
N THR A 58 4.22 -20.41 -1.87
CA THR A 58 4.37 -19.01 -1.49
C THR A 58 3.89 -18.06 -2.60
N GLU A 59 4.22 -18.36 -3.87
CA GLU A 59 3.74 -17.59 -5.02
C GLU A 59 2.20 -17.65 -5.13
N ARG A 60 1.59 -18.82 -4.93
CA ARG A 60 0.12 -18.97 -4.94
C ARG A 60 -0.55 -18.20 -3.80
N GLU A 61 0.02 -18.24 -2.61
CA GLU A 61 -0.48 -17.48 -1.46
C GLU A 61 -0.40 -15.98 -1.74
N LYS A 62 0.74 -15.50 -2.24
CA LYS A 62 0.93 -14.10 -2.66
C LYS A 62 -0.12 -13.68 -3.69
N ASP A 63 -0.37 -14.48 -4.72
CA ASP A 63 -1.39 -14.19 -5.73
C ASP A 63 -2.81 -14.15 -5.14
N ASN A 64 -3.14 -15.05 -4.23
CA ASN A 64 -4.42 -15.05 -3.52
C ASN A 64 -4.59 -13.79 -2.66
N PHE A 65 -3.55 -13.38 -1.92
CA PHE A 65 -3.56 -12.14 -1.16
C PHE A 65 -3.73 -10.92 -2.07
N LEU A 66 -3.00 -10.85 -3.19
CA LEU A 66 -3.12 -9.77 -4.16
C LEU A 66 -4.55 -9.67 -4.73
N ARG A 67 -5.18 -10.81 -5.04
CA ARG A 67 -6.58 -10.85 -5.49
C ARG A 67 -7.54 -10.37 -4.40
N GLN A 68 -7.34 -10.80 -3.16
CA GLN A 68 -8.17 -10.38 -2.03
C GLN A 68 -8.07 -8.87 -1.78
N VAL A 69 -6.85 -8.32 -1.81
CA VAL A 69 -6.59 -6.88 -1.69
C VAL A 69 -7.21 -6.10 -2.85
N LYS A 70 -7.09 -6.59 -4.09
CA LYS A 70 -7.70 -5.95 -5.26
C LYS A 70 -9.22 -5.92 -5.15
N ASN A 71 -9.85 -7.04 -4.77
CA ASN A 71 -11.30 -7.13 -4.64
C ASN A 71 -11.84 -6.28 -3.49
N SER A 72 -11.16 -6.25 -2.34
CA SER A 72 -11.56 -5.40 -1.21
C SER A 72 -11.45 -3.92 -1.58
N ARG A 73 -10.37 -3.52 -2.25
CA ARG A 73 -10.17 -2.15 -2.75
C ARG A 73 -11.23 -1.75 -3.78
N HIS A 74 -11.56 -2.63 -4.72
CA HIS A 74 -12.59 -2.37 -5.72
C HIS A 74 -13.97 -2.17 -5.07
N ARG A 75 -14.34 -3.02 -4.12
CA ARG A 75 -15.60 -2.89 -3.37
C ARG A 75 -15.66 -1.59 -2.56
N LYS A 76 -14.56 -1.23 -1.88
CA LYS A 76 -14.46 0.05 -1.17
C LYS A 76 -14.62 1.25 -2.11
N TRP A 77 -14.01 1.20 -3.29
CA TRP A 77 -14.10 2.27 -4.27
C TRP A 77 -15.53 2.45 -4.80
N LEU A 78 -16.22 1.37 -5.18
CA LEU A 78 -17.62 1.43 -5.60
C LEU A 78 -18.54 1.99 -4.52
N ASN A 79 -18.35 1.60 -3.27
CA ASN A 79 -19.14 2.15 -2.16
C ASN A 79 -18.84 3.64 -1.91
N SER A 80 -17.58 4.05 -2.08
CA SER A 80 -17.19 5.46 -1.94
C SER A 80 -17.85 6.32 -3.02
N ILE A 81 -17.98 5.81 -4.25
CA ILE A 81 -18.74 6.50 -5.31
C ILE A 81 -20.19 6.68 -4.90
N LYS A 82 -20.85 5.63 -4.39
CA LYS A 82 -22.25 5.74 -3.91
C LYS A 82 -22.40 6.80 -2.83
N MET A 83 -21.45 6.89 -1.89
CA MET A 83 -21.44 7.93 -0.86
C MET A 83 -21.28 9.33 -1.47
N ILE A 84 -20.36 9.52 -2.41
CA ILE A 84 -20.17 10.80 -3.12
C ILE A 84 -21.43 11.19 -3.89
N THR A 85 -22.08 10.23 -4.57
CA THR A 85 -23.35 10.47 -5.27
C THR A 85 -24.46 10.88 -4.31
N LEU A 86 -24.54 10.25 -3.14
CA LEU A 86 -25.51 10.60 -2.09
C LEU A 86 -25.28 12.04 -1.58
N ILE A 87 -24.02 12.41 -1.33
CA ILE A 87 -23.64 13.75 -0.89
C ILE A 87 -24.02 14.78 -1.96
N GLY A 88 -23.63 14.54 -3.23
CA GLY A 88 -23.99 15.44 -4.32
C GLY A 88 -25.50 15.59 -4.53
N ALA A 89 -26.27 14.52 -4.34
CA ALA A 89 -27.73 14.59 -4.38
C ALA A 89 -28.30 15.40 -3.20
N ALA A 90 -27.68 15.29 -2.01
CA ALA A 90 -28.07 16.10 -0.86
C ALA A 90 -27.81 17.60 -1.12
N ASP A 91 -26.65 17.94 -1.68
CA ASP A 91 -26.26 19.33 -1.97
C ASP A 91 -27.09 19.97 -3.09
N LEU A 92 -27.43 19.23 -4.14
CA LEU A 92 -28.14 19.76 -5.30
C LEU A 92 -29.67 19.72 -5.20
N VAL A 93 -30.22 18.82 -4.38
CA VAL A 93 -31.67 18.60 -4.30
C VAL A 93 -32.20 18.83 -2.90
N VAL A 94 -31.66 18.12 -1.90
CA VAL A 94 -32.23 18.13 -0.55
C VAL A 94 -32.08 19.49 0.11
N ILE A 95 -30.87 20.06 0.08
CA ILE A 95 -30.59 21.36 0.71
C ILE A 95 -31.37 22.50 0.04
N PRO A 96 -31.36 22.66 -1.31
CA PRO A 96 -32.17 23.68 -1.98
C PRO A 96 -33.67 23.51 -1.72
N LEU A 97 -34.18 22.27 -1.71
CA LEU A 97 -35.59 21.99 -1.44
C LEU A 97 -35.98 22.37 0.00
N LEU A 98 -35.14 22.06 0.99
CA LEU A 98 -35.36 22.43 2.39
C LEU A 98 -35.38 23.95 2.57
N VAL A 99 -34.43 24.66 1.96
CA VAL A 99 -34.35 26.13 2.02
C VAL A 99 -35.59 26.75 1.39
N PHE A 100 -36.04 26.24 0.23
CA PHE A 100 -37.25 26.70 -0.43
C PHE A 100 -38.52 26.43 0.40
N LEU A 101 -38.68 25.22 0.91
CA LEU A 101 -39.87 24.80 1.68
C LEU A 101 -40.00 25.58 2.99
N LEU A 102 -38.89 25.81 3.68
CA LEU A 102 -38.84 26.57 4.94
C LEU A 102 -38.78 28.09 4.73
N LYS A 103 -38.74 28.56 3.47
CA LYS A 103 -38.59 29.98 3.10
C LYS A 103 -37.40 30.65 3.78
N LEU A 104 -36.31 29.90 3.94
CA LEU A 104 -35.10 30.40 4.56
C LEU A 104 -34.36 31.34 3.60
N PRO A 105 -33.60 32.32 4.13
CA PRO A 105 -32.68 33.10 3.31
C PRO A 105 -31.70 32.20 2.55
N ILE A 106 -31.40 32.53 1.29
CA ILE A 106 -30.56 31.72 0.40
C ILE A 106 -29.16 31.43 0.97
N GLN A 107 -28.70 32.26 1.91
CA GLN A 107 -27.44 32.10 2.63
C GLN A 107 -27.36 30.77 3.39
N TRP A 108 -28.48 30.25 3.89
CA TRP A 108 -28.55 28.97 4.59
C TRP A 108 -28.23 27.78 3.69
N MET A 109 -28.43 27.93 2.38
CA MET A 109 -28.03 26.93 1.39
C MET A 109 -26.52 26.72 1.39
N PHE A 110 -25.73 27.80 1.45
CA PHE A 110 -24.26 27.71 1.45
C PHE A 110 -23.74 27.04 2.72
N ILE A 111 -24.27 27.44 3.89
CA ILE A 111 -23.90 26.83 5.16
C ILE A 111 -24.24 25.33 5.18
N GLY A 112 -25.42 24.96 4.66
CA GLY A 112 -25.84 23.56 4.54
C GLY A 112 -24.90 22.75 3.65
N ILE A 113 -24.62 23.24 2.44
CA ILE A 113 -23.73 22.57 1.48
C ILE A 113 -22.32 22.42 2.08
N GLY A 114 -21.75 23.47 2.68
CA GLY A 114 -20.43 23.41 3.29
C GLY A 114 -20.31 22.36 4.39
N ILE A 115 -21.30 22.30 5.30
CA ILE A 115 -21.34 21.31 6.39
C ILE A 115 -21.49 19.89 5.84
N VAL A 116 -22.47 19.66 4.96
CA VAL A 116 -22.74 18.32 4.39
C VAL A 116 -21.56 17.84 3.57
N THR A 117 -20.96 18.72 2.76
CA THR A 117 -19.77 18.39 1.96
C THR A 117 -18.58 18.08 2.87
N PHE A 118 -18.32 18.86 3.91
CA PHE A 118 -17.21 18.61 4.84
C PHE A 118 -17.31 17.24 5.51
N PHE A 119 -18.43 16.96 6.17
CA PHE A 119 -18.62 15.67 6.84
C PHE A 119 -18.73 14.52 5.83
N GLY A 120 -19.32 14.76 4.66
CA GLY A 120 -19.40 13.79 3.58
C GLY A 120 -18.01 13.36 3.08
N ILE A 121 -17.11 14.31 2.82
CA ILE A 121 -15.73 14.03 2.42
C ILE A 121 -14.96 13.39 3.59
N LEU A 122 -15.16 13.84 4.82
CA LEU A 122 -14.49 13.25 6.00
C LEU A 122 -14.85 11.76 6.18
N ILE A 123 -16.13 11.41 6.10
CA ILE A 123 -16.58 10.03 6.24
C ILE A 123 -16.10 9.19 5.05
N THR A 124 -16.17 9.73 3.83
CA THR A 124 -15.70 9.02 2.62
C THR A 124 -14.20 8.76 2.67
N THR A 125 -13.41 9.76 3.04
CA THR A 125 -11.94 9.62 3.14
C THR A 125 -11.57 8.63 4.23
N ASN A 126 -12.21 8.70 5.39
CA ASN A 126 -12.00 7.73 6.48
C ASN A 126 -12.36 6.29 6.07
N TYR A 127 -13.50 6.11 5.40
CA TYR A 127 -13.93 4.82 4.86
C TYR A 127 -12.90 4.23 3.87
N MET A 128 -12.36 5.09 3.00
CA MET A 128 -11.34 4.70 2.01
C MET A 128 -10.00 4.34 2.66
N SER A 129 -9.54 5.12 3.63
CA SER A 129 -8.28 4.84 4.34
C SER A 129 -8.39 3.59 5.21
N GLY A 130 -9.58 3.28 5.73
CA GLY A 130 -9.78 2.15 6.64
C GLY A 130 -9.05 2.32 7.97
N THR A 131 -8.67 3.55 8.32
CA THR A 131 -8.00 3.93 9.56
C THR A 131 -9.03 4.47 10.54
N SER A 132 -8.99 4.01 11.79
CA SER A 132 -9.78 4.57 12.88
C SER A 132 -8.83 4.73 14.08
N PRO A 133 -8.75 5.90 14.75
CA PRO A 133 -9.54 7.14 14.59
C PRO A 133 -9.17 7.98 13.35
N PHE A 134 -9.87 9.11 13.14
CA PHE A 134 -9.58 10.06 12.05
C PHE A 134 -8.13 10.56 12.10
N ASP A 135 -7.44 10.47 10.97
CA ASP A 135 -6.09 11.04 10.85
C ASP A 135 -6.14 12.55 10.53
N THR A 136 -5.14 13.29 11.00
CA THR A 136 -4.91 14.69 10.65
C THR A 136 -4.89 14.93 9.14
N GLY A 137 -4.38 13.97 8.35
CA GLY A 137 -4.41 14.02 6.90
C GLY A 137 -5.82 13.90 6.30
N GLU A 138 -6.74 13.19 6.95
CA GLU A 138 -8.14 13.05 6.52
C GLU A 138 -8.93 14.33 6.77
N ILE A 139 -8.78 14.91 7.97
CA ILE A 139 -9.40 16.19 8.34
C ILE A 139 -8.93 17.29 7.38
N ARG A 140 -7.63 17.35 7.08
CA ARG A 140 -7.06 18.30 6.11
C ARG A 140 -7.68 18.14 4.71
N LYS A 141 -7.82 16.91 4.22
CA LYS A 141 -8.45 16.63 2.91
C LYS A 141 -9.93 17.02 2.91
N ALA A 142 -10.66 16.72 3.98
CA ALA A 142 -12.06 17.08 4.11
C ALA A 142 -12.25 18.59 4.11
N LEU A 143 -11.42 19.32 4.87
CA LEU A 143 -11.44 20.78 4.92
C LEU A 143 -11.14 21.38 3.55
N THR A 144 -10.00 21.03 2.94
CA THR A 144 -9.64 21.58 1.62
C THR A 144 -10.68 21.21 0.56
N GLY A 145 -11.15 19.97 0.56
CA GLY A 145 -12.15 19.49 -0.38
C GLY A 145 -13.48 20.23 -0.28
N SER A 146 -13.99 20.45 0.94
CA SER A 146 -15.27 21.16 1.13
C SER A 146 -15.20 22.60 0.67
N PHE A 147 -14.11 23.30 1.01
CA PHE A 147 -13.87 24.68 0.56
C PHE A 147 -13.75 24.77 -0.97
N VAL A 148 -13.07 23.81 -1.61
CA VAL A 148 -12.95 23.77 -3.08
C VAL A 148 -14.31 23.53 -3.74
N VAL A 149 -15.10 22.59 -3.25
CA VAL A 149 -16.46 22.32 -3.77
C VAL A 149 -17.33 23.55 -3.60
N GLU A 150 -17.34 24.15 -2.41
CA GLU A 150 -18.13 25.36 -2.14
C GLU A 150 -17.69 26.52 -3.05
N TYR A 151 -16.39 26.69 -3.29
CA TYR A 151 -15.87 27.67 -4.25
C TYR A 151 -16.39 27.44 -5.66
N PHE A 152 -16.34 26.20 -6.17
CA PHE A 152 -16.83 25.90 -7.52
C PHE A 152 -18.35 25.90 -7.65
N THR A 153 -19.09 25.64 -6.57
CA THR A 153 -20.54 25.79 -6.54
C THR A 153 -20.94 27.27 -6.52
N PHE A 154 -20.20 28.10 -5.78
CA PHE A 154 -20.50 29.51 -5.60
C PHE A 154 -20.10 30.37 -6.80
N LEU A 155 -18.94 30.08 -7.40
CA LEU A 155 -18.36 30.88 -8.48
C LEU A 155 -19.34 31.11 -9.64
N PRO A 156 -20.00 30.09 -10.23
CA PRO A 156 -20.97 30.28 -11.32
C PRO A 156 -22.20 31.09 -10.90
N ILE A 157 -22.69 30.90 -9.67
CA ILE A 157 -23.88 31.60 -9.17
C ILE A 157 -23.61 33.11 -9.10
N VAL A 158 -22.41 33.50 -8.66
CA VAL A 158 -21.98 34.90 -8.58
C VAL A 158 -21.65 35.46 -9.95
N THR A 159 -20.90 34.74 -10.79
CA THR A 159 -20.41 35.28 -12.08
C THR A 159 -21.52 35.42 -13.11
N PHE A 160 -22.49 34.51 -13.13
CA PHE A 160 -23.60 34.55 -14.09
C PHE A 160 -24.83 35.31 -13.57
N GLY A 161 -24.75 35.91 -12.37
CA GLY A 161 -25.84 36.71 -11.80
C GLY A 161 -27.09 35.90 -11.43
N GLY A 162 -26.94 34.58 -11.24
CA GLY A 162 -28.04 33.64 -11.00
C GLY A 162 -28.71 33.78 -9.62
N ALA A 163 -28.11 34.51 -8.69
CA ALA A 163 -28.71 34.83 -7.40
C ALA A 163 -28.64 36.33 -7.14
N ALA A 164 -29.75 36.91 -6.68
CA ALA A 164 -29.76 38.25 -6.08
C ALA A 164 -28.98 38.18 -4.76
N ILE A 165 -27.67 38.39 -4.83
CA ILE A 165 -26.81 38.41 -3.65
C ILE A 165 -27.30 39.56 -2.76
N PRO A 166 -27.71 39.29 -1.51
CA PRO A 166 -28.14 40.33 -0.59
C PRO A 166 -27.07 41.41 -0.50
N SER A 167 -27.45 42.66 -0.70
CA SER A 167 -26.55 43.82 -0.80
C SER A 167 -25.93 44.26 0.53
N GLY A 168 -25.98 43.43 1.59
CA GLY A 168 -25.36 43.73 2.88
C GLY A 168 -23.84 43.81 2.74
N GLU A 169 -23.24 44.92 3.19
CA GLU A 169 -21.80 45.16 3.12
C GLU A 169 -20.92 44.00 3.64
N PRO A 170 -21.26 43.29 4.74
CA PRO A 170 -20.44 42.17 5.22
C PRO A 170 -20.35 41.02 4.22
N LEU A 171 -21.44 40.74 3.50
CA LEU A 171 -21.52 39.62 2.57
C LEU A 171 -20.69 39.90 1.30
N LYS A 172 -20.72 41.14 0.80
CA LYS A 172 -19.87 41.58 -0.32
C LYS A 172 -18.38 41.42 0.00
N THR A 173 -17.97 41.79 1.22
CA THR A 173 -16.58 41.68 1.66
C THR A 173 -16.13 40.21 1.76
N ILE A 174 -16.98 39.32 2.27
CA ILE A 174 -16.67 37.89 2.34
C ILE A 174 -16.50 37.32 0.92
N ILE A 175 -17.41 37.64 0.01
CA ILE A 175 -17.38 37.17 -1.38
C ILE A 175 -16.14 37.68 -2.12
N ALA A 176 -15.80 38.96 -1.97
CA ALA A 176 -14.62 39.56 -2.59
C ALA A 176 -13.32 38.93 -2.08
N ASN A 177 -13.28 38.49 -0.83
CA ASN A 177 -12.11 37.87 -0.22
C ASN A 177 -12.11 36.34 -0.34
N PHE A 178 -13.19 35.72 -0.83
CA PHE A 178 -13.33 34.26 -0.85
C PHE A 178 -12.26 33.60 -1.72
N THR A 179 -11.92 34.20 -2.85
CA THR A 179 -10.81 33.74 -3.70
C THR A 179 -9.46 33.78 -2.98
N TRP A 180 -9.22 34.81 -2.16
CA TRP A 180 -8.01 34.92 -1.34
C TRP A 180 -7.96 33.87 -0.24
N VAL A 181 -9.09 33.65 0.45
CA VAL A 181 -9.22 32.57 1.45
C VAL A 181 -8.94 31.21 0.80
N MET A 182 -9.47 30.96 -0.39
CA MET A 182 -9.19 29.73 -1.14
C MET A 182 -7.72 29.58 -1.52
N ALA A 183 -7.08 30.64 -2.00
CA ALA A 183 -5.66 30.63 -2.31
C ALA A 183 -4.82 30.27 -1.07
N ILE A 184 -5.15 30.85 0.09
CA ILE A 184 -4.51 30.54 1.37
C ILE A 184 -4.70 29.06 1.73
N ILE A 185 -5.94 28.54 1.66
CA ILE A 185 -6.23 27.14 1.99
C ILE A 185 -5.44 26.18 1.11
N ILE A 186 -5.32 26.46 -0.19
CA ILE A 186 -4.53 25.65 -1.14
C ILE A 186 -3.04 25.69 -0.75
N VAL A 187 -2.49 26.87 -0.45
CA VAL A 187 -1.09 27.01 -0.02
C VAL A 187 -0.84 26.24 1.28
N PHE A 188 -1.73 26.33 2.26
CA PHE A 188 -1.62 25.57 3.51
C PHE A 188 -1.76 24.07 3.31
N TYR A 189 -2.64 23.62 2.40
CA TYR A 189 -2.79 22.21 2.07
C TYR A 189 -1.48 21.61 1.55
N PHE A 190 -0.86 22.27 0.56
CA PHE A 190 0.41 21.81 0.00
C PHE A 190 1.58 22.03 0.96
N GLY A 191 1.62 23.17 1.65
CA GLY A 191 2.69 23.52 2.60
C GLY A 191 2.75 22.57 3.79
N SER A 192 1.62 22.28 4.43
CA SER A 192 1.58 21.35 5.56
C SER A 192 2.04 19.94 5.19
N ARG A 193 1.71 19.47 3.98
CA ARG A 193 2.17 18.17 3.47
C ARG A 193 3.70 18.13 3.32
N SER A 194 4.29 19.17 2.73
CA SER A 194 5.74 19.26 2.55
C SER A 194 6.49 19.30 3.89
N VAL A 195 5.95 20.01 4.88
CA VAL A 195 6.54 20.08 6.24
C VAL A 195 6.46 18.71 6.93
N GLU A 196 5.31 18.04 6.85
CA GLU A 196 5.09 16.72 7.45
C GLU A 196 6.07 15.66 6.88
N GLU A 197 6.32 15.71 5.58
CA GLU A 197 7.23 14.81 4.87
C GLU A 197 8.71 15.11 5.18
N TYR A 198 9.07 16.40 5.29
CA TYR A 198 10.40 16.82 5.73
C TYR A 198 10.70 16.36 7.17
N MET A 199 9.73 16.51 8.10
CA MET A 199 9.89 16.05 9.48
C MET A 199 10.06 14.53 9.58
N LYS A 200 9.30 13.75 8.80
CA LYS A 200 9.46 12.28 8.76
C LYS A 200 10.83 11.85 8.23
N THR A 201 11.41 12.62 7.30
CA THR A 201 12.73 12.34 6.74
C THR A 201 13.85 12.68 7.72
N LYS A 202 13.69 13.74 8.51
CA LYS A 202 14.68 14.15 9.54
C LYS A 202 14.64 13.28 10.81
N ALA A 203 13.51 12.65 11.11
CA ALA A 203 13.35 11.78 12.27
C ALA A 203 13.81 10.32 12.03
N ARG A 204 14.19 9.98 10.79
CA ARG A 204 14.79 8.71 10.40
C ARG A 204 16.30 8.81 10.39
#